data_AF-A0A1J3IPS5-F1
#
_entry.id   AF-A0A1J3IPS5-F1
#
_cell.length_a   1.000
_cell.length_b   1.000
_cell.length_c   1.000
_cell.angle_alpha   90.00
_cell.angle_beta   90.00
_cell.angle_gamma   90.00
#
_symmetry.space_group_name_H-M   'P 1'
#
loop_
_entity.id
_entity.type
_entity.pdbx_description
1 polymer ?
#
loop_
_entity_poly.entity_id
_entity_poly.type
_entity_poly.pdbx_seq_one_letter_code
_entity_poly.pdbx_strand_id
1 'polypeptide(L)'
;WLWETLLAVSETRIPVLHKCSERGESTQMFSCKVCFDDYKSFDDFGMHLSSAVHILGEASIISGIRYKQQNRGYSLLKDLENGASV
;
A
#
# COMPACT_ATOMS: atom_id res chain seq x y z
N TRP A 1 4.79 -8.78 -29.71
CA TRP A 1 4.57 -8.59 -28.26
C TRP A 1 4.73 -7.11 -27.96
N LEU A 2 3.91 -6.53 -27.07
CA LEU A 2 3.82 -5.08 -26.80
C LEU A 2 5.19 -4.38 -26.62
N TRP A 3 6.14 -5.08 -25.99
CA TRP A 3 7.51 -4.61 -25.77
C TRP A 3 8.27 -4.27 -27.06
N GLU A 4 8.15 -5.09 -28.11
CA GLU A 4 8.81 -4.87 -29.40
C GLU A 4 8.24 -3.63 -30.11
N THR A 5 6.93 -3.41 -30.01
CA THR A 5 6.26 -2.23 -30.59
C THR A 5 6.66 -0.95 -29.88
N LEU A 6 6.86 -0.99 -28.56
CA LEU A 6 7.31 0.16 -27.78
C LEU A 6 8.77 0.52 -28.08
N LEU A 7 9.65 -0.48 -28.25
CA LEU A 7 11.05 -0.27 -28.63
C LEU A 7 11.18 0.31 -30.04
N ALA A 8 10.44 -0.21 -31.02
CA ALA A 8 10.45 0.29 -32.40
C ALA A 8 10.00 1.76 -32.53
N VAL A 9 9.08 2.22 -31.66
CA VAL A 9 8.66 3.63 -31.60
C VAL A 9 9.74 4.52 -30.97
N SER A 10 10.56 3.97 -30.08
CA SER A 10 11.64 4.72 -29.42
C SER A 10 12.88 4.94 -30.30
N GLU A 11 13.17 4.04 -31.26
CA GLU A 11 14.31 4.20 -32.18
C GLU A 11 14.12 5.36 -33.18
N THR A 12 12.88 5.72 -33.51
CA THR A 12 12.56 6.77 -34.49
C THR A 12 12.45 8.16 -33.88
N ARG A 13 12.38 8.27 -32.56
CA ARG A 13 12.38 9.52 -31.82
C ARG A 13 13.43 9.35 -30.76
N ILE A 14 14.66 9.84 -30.94
CA ILE A 14 15.66 9.87 -29.87
C ILE A 14 15.00 10.59 -28.70
N PRO A 15 14.48 9.90 -27.68
CA PRO A 15 14.05 10.59 -26.49
C PRO A 15 15.40 10.90 -25.85
N VAL A 16 15.70 12.18 -25.65
CA VAL A 16 16.63 12.48 -24.56
C VAL A 16 15.93 11.91 -23.34
N LEU A 17 16.23 10.65 -23.01
CA LEU A 17 15.90 10.04 -21.74
C LEU A 17 16.73 10.86 -20.78
N HIS A 18 16.14 11.99 -20.37
CA HIS A 18 16.66 12.78 -19.28
C HIS A 18 16.83 11.77 -18.17
N LYS A 19 18.08 11.54 -17.76
CA LYS A 19 18.34 10.66 -16.63
C LYS A 19 17.46 11.22 -15.51
N CYS A 20 16.44 10.49 -15.10
CA CYS A 20 15.70 10.75 -13.85
C CYS A 20 16.59 10.44 -12.62
N SER A 21 17.89 10.65 -12.78
CA SER A 21 18.94 10.54 -11.79
C SER A 21 19.60 11.91 -11.70
N GLU A 22 18.79 12.96 -11.57
CA GLU A 22 19.19 14.01 -10.63
C GLU A 22 19.17 13.35 -9.26
N ARG A 23 20.34 12.87 -8.85
CA ARG A 23 20.63 12.56 -7.46
C ARG A 23 20.68 13.89 -6.70
N GLY A 24 19.55 14.59 -6.64
CA GLY A 24 19.28 15.41 -5.48
C GLY A 24 19.41 14.48 -4.29
N GLU A 25 20.11 14.92 -3.24
CA GLU A 25 20.22 14.20 -1.97
C GLU A 25 18.85 14.16 -1.29
N SER A 26 17.89 13.50 -1.93
CA SER A 26 16.65 13.11 -1.31
C SER A 26 17.05 11.99 -0.37
N THR A 27 17.23 12.34 0.90
CA THR A 27 17.21 11.38 2.01
C THR A 27 15.79 10.82 2.14
N GLN A 28 15.22 10.32 1.04
CA GLN A 28 13.87 9.79 1.01
C GLN A 28 13.94 8.40 1.61
N MET A 29 13.47 8.31 2.86
CA MET A 29 13.33 7.06 3.57
C MET A 29 12.00 6.40 3.17
N PHE A 30 11.98 5.07 3.17
CA PHE A 30 10.78 4.28 2.99
C PHE A 30 10.12 4.08 4.35
N SER A 31 8.96 4.70 4.56
CA SER A 31 8.23 4.60 5.84
C SER A 31 7.21 3.46 5.80
N CYS A 32 7.23 2.57 6.80
CA CYS A 32 6.19 1.59 7.04
C CYS A 32 5.16 2.13 8.03
N LYS A 33 3.89 2.27 7.61
CA LYS A 33 2.81 2.74 8.51
C LYS A 33 2.23 1.66 9.41
N VAL A 34 2.48 0.39 9.09
CA VAL A 34 2.06 -0.75 9.91
C VAL A 34 2.95 -0.88 11.14
N CYS A 35 4.26 -0.72 10.94
CA CYS A 35 5.28 -0.91 11.98
C CYS A 35 5.82 0.41 12.55
N PHE A 36 5.53 1.55 11.91
CA PHE A 36 6.01 2.89 12.28
C PHE A 36 7.53 3.05 12.23
N ASP A 37 8.19 2.32 11.32
CA ASP A 37 9.63 2.33 11.09
C ASP A 37 9.99 2.95 9.73
N ASP A 38 11.17 3.55 9.65
CA ASP A 38 11.73 4.14 8.41
C ASP A 38 12.99 3.40 7.94
N TYR A 39 13.08 3.12 6.64
CA TYR A 39 14.15 2.37 6.01
C TYR A 39 14.93 3.23 5.00
N LYS A 40 16.26 3.18 5.06
CA LYS A 40 17.12 3.95 4.15
C LYS A 40 17.33 3.27 2.79
N SER A 41 17.24 1.94 2.75
CA SER A 41 17.42 1.13 1.55
C SER A 41 16.10 0.51 1.12
N PHE A 42 15.90 0.42 -0.19
CA PHE A 42 14.79 -0.33 -0.76
C PHE A 42 14.88 -1.83 -0.44
N ASP A 43 16.09 -2.39 -0.38
CA ASP A 43 16.28 -3.81 -0.08
C ASP A 43 15.89 -4.15 1.36
N ASP A 44 16.32 -3.31 2.32
CA ASP A 44 15.95 -3.46 3.74
C ASP A 44 14.44 -3.32 3.91
N PHE A 45 13.84 -2.36 3.20
CA PHE A 45 12.39 -2.18 3.19
C PHE A 45 11.68 -3.41 2.59
N GLY A 46 12.17 -3.96 1.49
CA GLY A 46 11.62 -5.18 0.87
C GLY A 46 11.71 -6.41 1.78
N MET A 47 12.83 -6.58 2.48
CA MET A 47 12.99 -7.61 3.51
C MET A 47 12.00 -7.40 4.67
N HIS A 48 11.83 -6.16 5.11
CA HIS A 48 10.84 -5.81 6.14
C HIS A 48 9.41 -6.18 5.72
N LEU A 49 9.00 -5.81 4.50
CA LEU A 49 7.65 -6.11 3.98
C LEU A 49 7.38 -7.62 3.92
N SER A 50 8.43 -8.42 3.72
CA SER A 50 8.35 -9.89 3.69
C SER A 50 8.39 -10.53 5.08
N SER A 51 8.61 -9.73 6.14
CA SER A 51 8.75 -10.25 7.50
C SER A 51 7.39 -10.66 8.10
N ALA A 52 7.41 -11.71 8.93
CA ALA A 52 6.21 -12.16 9.64
C ALA A 52 5.60 -11.07 10.53
N VAL A 53 6.43 -10.17 11.06
CA VAL A 53 5.99 -9.04 11.89
C VAL A 53 5.11 -8.10 11.09
N HIS A 54 5.54 -7.73 9.89
CA HIS A 54 4.78 -6.86 8.99
C HIS A 54 3.44 -7.52 8.61
N ILE A 55 3.49 -8.77 8.14
CA ILE A 55 2.31 -9.54 7.72
C ILE A 55 1.28 -9.66 8.86
N LEU A 56 1.74 -9.94 10.09
CA LEU A 56 0.86 -10.04 11.25
C LEU A 56 0.24 -8.69 11.63
N GLY A 57 1.01 -7.61 11.53
CA GLY A 57 0.54 -6.24 11.74
C GLY A 57 -0.58 -5.88 10.75
N GLU A 58 -0.39 -6.16 9.47
CA GLU A 58 -1.43 -5.96 8.44
C GLU A 58 -2.69 -6.77 8.73
N ALA A 59 -2.54 -8.06 9.04
CA ALA A 59 -3.66 -8.94 9.36
C ALA A 59 -4.45 -8.45 10.58
N SER A 60 -3.76 -7.93 11.59
CA SER A 60 -4.38 -7.37 12.80
C SER A 60 -5.19 -6.11 12.51
N ILE A 61 -4.66 -5.20 11.68
CA ILE A 61 -5.37 -3.98 11.25
C ILE A 61 -6.63 -4.36 10.46
N ILE A 62 -6.52 -5.27 9.49
CA ILE A 62 -7.65 -5.73 8.67
C ILE A 62 -8.73 -6.37 9.55
N SER A 63 -8.31 -7.21 10.50
CA SER A 63 -9.23 -7.85 11.44
C SER A 63 -9.96 -6.83 12.31
N GLY A 64 -9.26 -5.81 12.80
CA GLY A 64 -9.85 -4.71 13.56
C GLY A 64 -10.87 -3.89 12.75
N ILE A 65 -10.60 -3.62 11.47
CA ILE A 65 -11.54 -2.93 10.57
C ILE A 65 -12.80 -3.78 10.38
N ARG A 66 -12.64 -5.08 10.10
CA ARG A 66 -13.76 -6.01 9.92
C ARG A 66 -14.64 -6.10 11.15
N TYR A 67 -14.04 -6.24 12.32
CA TYR A 67 -14.74 -6.27 13.59
C TYR A 67 -15.58 -5.01 13.82
N LYS A 68 -15.00 -3.83 13.57
CA LYS A 68 -15.73 -2.55 13.68
C LYS A 68 -16.91 -2.45 12.71
N GLN A 69 -16.76 -2.94 11.48
CA GLN A 69 -17.85 -2.96 10.50
C GLN A 69 -18.99 -3.90 10.93
N GLN A 70 -18.65 -5.09 11.44
CA GLN A 70 -19.64 -6.04 11.96
C GLN A 70 -20.41 -5.47 13.14
N ASN A 71 -19.73 -4.84 14.10
CA ASN A 71 -20.38 -4.22 15.25
C ASN A 71 -21.30 -3.06 14.85
N ARG A 72 -20.91 -2.26 13.85
CA ARG A 72 -21.79 -1.22 13.29
C ARG A 72 -23.03 -1.83 12.66
N GLY A 73 -22.88 -2.88 11.87
CA GLY A 73 -24.01 -3.60 11.26
C GLY A 73 -24.95 -4.17 12.33
N TYR A 74 -24.41 -4.82 13.35
CA TYR A 74 -25.17 -5.35 14.48
C TYR A 74 -25.95 -4.26 15.22
N SER A 75 -25.31 -3.11 15.50
CA SER A 75 -25.97 -1.98 16.16
C SER A 75 -27.18 -1.47 15.36
N LEU A 76 -27.01 -1.26 14.04
CA LEU A 76 -28.09 -0.78 13.17
C LEU A 76 -29.26 -1.77 13.09
N LEU A 77 -28.96 -3.07 13.04
CA LEU A 77 -29.97 -4.13 13.00
C LEU A 77 -30.80 -4.13 14.28
N LYS A 78 -30.14 -3.99 15.43
CA LYS A 78 -30.79 -3.89 16.74
C LYS A 78 -31.65 -2.63 16.88
N ASP A 79 -31.21 -1.50 16.32
CA ASP A 79 -31.99 -0.26 16.33
C ASP A 79 -33.28 -0.40 15.48
N LEU A 80 -33.21 -1.11 14.34
CA LEU A 80 -34.38 -1.43 13.52
C LEU A 80 -35.36 -2.38 14.24
N GLU A 81 -34.86 -3.43 14.90
CA GLU A 81 -35.69 -4.35 15.68
C GLU A 81 -36.43 -3.64 16.83
N ASN A 82 -35.73 -2.75 17.55
CA ASN A 82 -36.32 -1.97 18.63
C ASN A 82 -37.33 -0.93 18.12
N GLY A 83 -37.08 -0.32 16.95
CA GLY A 83 -37.99 0.64 16.33
C GLY A 83 -39.23 0.02 15.69
N ALA A 84 -39.16 -1.25 15.26
CA ALA A 84 -40.27 -1.99 14.66
C ALA A 84 -41.25 -2.58 15.70
N SER A 85 -40.92 -2.49 17.00
CA SER A 85 -41.72 -3.03 18.11
C SER A 85 -42.70 -2.02 18.74
N VAL A 86 -42.98 -0.89 18.06
CA VAL A 86 -43.92 0.16 18.50
C VAL A 86 -45.15 0.20 17.60
#